data_AF-A0A124I9K7-F1
#
_entry.id   AF-A0A124I9K7-F1
#
_cell.length_a   1.000
_cell.length_b   1.000
_cell.length_c   1.000
_cell.angle_alpha   90.00
_cell.angle_beta   90.00
_cell.angle_gamma   90.00
#
_symmetry.space_group_name_H-M   'P 1'
#
loop_
_entity.id
_entity.type
_entity.pdbx_description
1 polymer ?
#
loop_
_entity_poly.entity_id
_entity_poly.type
_entity_poly.pdbx_seq_one_letter_code
_entity_poly.pdbx_strand_id
1 'polypeptide(L)'
;MRREDGREHEVFEDADGFKPLSEKLRPEVRELATALPHLLKGSGKSQRQFAVYYRTSVSSVSRYFSGERIPEKHFLDGLMKSACKAHGTEVPADLQGRGELESAFDHYAPAPRGTCPERRRTDLNPLNRKEYLLNLTRRVGG
;
A
#
# COMPACT_ATOMS: atom_id res chain seq x y z
N MET A 1 2.16 -16.71 -46.06
CA MET A 1 3.16 -17.06 -45.04
C MET A 1 4.26 -16.01 -45.17
N ARG A 2 4.53 -15.05 -44.28
CA ARG A 2 4.15 -14.74 -42.90
C ARG A 2 3.60 -13.30 -42.87
N ARG A 3 2.59 -13.05 -42.02
CA ARG A 3 2.27 -11.69 -41.58
C ARG A 3 3.23 -11.39 -40.44
N GLU A 4 4.07 -10.38 -40.60
CA GLU A 4 4.84 -9.85 -39.48
C GLU A 4 3.91 -8.94 -38.70
N ASP A 5 3.60 -9.36 -37.48
CA ASP A 5 2.88 -8.58 -36.47
C ASP A 5 3.66 -7.30 -36.20
N GLY A 6 3.27 -6.22 -36.89
CA GLY A 6 3.46 -4.87 -36.40
C GLY A 6 2.68 -4.76 -35.10
N ARG A 7 3.35 -5.05 -33.97
CA ARG A 7 2.91 -4.58 -32.66
C ARG A 7 3.01 -3.06 -32.74
N GLU A 8 1.91 -2.46 -33.18
CA GLU A 8 1.68 -1.04 -33.08
C GLU A 8 1.98 -0.67 -31.64
N HIS A 9 2.98 0.20 -31.46
CA HIS A 9 3.08 1.02 -30.27
C HIS A 9 1.77 1.80 -30.25
N GLU A 10 0.75 1.27 -29.58
CA GLU A 10 -0.41 2.03 -29.18
C GLU A 10 0.13 3.12 -28.26
N VAL A 11 0.44 4.26 -28.86
CA VAL A 11 0.57 5.51 -28.14
C VAL A 11 -0.81 5.70 -27.54
N PHE A 12 -0.96 5.36 -26.26
CA PHE A 12 -2.18 5.56 -25.50
C PHE A 12 -2.35 7.05 -25.24
N GLU A 13 -2.63 7.81 -26.31
CA GLU A 13 -2.83 9.25 -26.26
C GLU A 13 -4.10 9.59 -25.47
N ASP A 14 -3.94 10.68 -24.71
CA ASP A 14 -4.94 11.51 -24.08
C ASP A 14 -5.74 10.86 -22.94
N ALA A 15 -5.18 10.99 -21.73
CA ALA A 15 -5.91 10.93 -20.47
C ALA A 15 -6.89 12.12 -20.32
N ASP A 16 -7.70 12.39 -21.36
CA ASP A 16 -8.70 13.45 -21.37
C ASP A 16 -9.79 13.17 -20.33
N GLY A 17 -9.95 14.11 -19.40
CA GLY A 17 -10.96 14.08 -18.34
C GLY A 17 -10.43 14.30 -16.93
N PHE A 18 -9.10 14.40 -16.74
CA PHE A 18 -8.50 14.74 -15.46
C PHE A 18 -8.08 16.21 -15.40
N LYS A 19 -8.18 16.82 -14.21
CA LYS A 19 -7.72 18.20 -13.99
C LYS A 19 -6.20 18.28 -14.26
N PRO A 20 -5.70 19.34 -14.92
CA PRO A 20 -4.27 19.51 -15.12
C PRO A 20 -3.53 19.50 -13.78
N LEU A 21 -2.44 18.72 -13.73
CA LEU A 21 -1.60 18.58 -12.55
C LEU A 21 -0.94 19.93 -12.22
N SER A 22 -0.84 20.27 -10.94
CA SER A 22 -0.22 21.53 -10.53
C SER A 22 1.28 21.55 -10.85
N GLU A 23 1.77 22.67 -11.38
CA GLU A 23 3.20 22.89 -11.63
C GLU A 23 4.06 22.83 -10.36
N LYS A 24 3.46 23.02 -9.18
CA LYS A 24 4.14 23.02 -7.88
C LYS A 24 4.37 21.62 -7.29
N LEU A 25 3.87 20.57 -7.94
CA LEU A 25 4.03 19.20 -7.46
C LEU A 25 5.47 18.72 -7.58
N ARG A 26 5.91 17.98 -6.57
CA ARG A 26 7.15 17.20 -6.63
C ARG A 26 7.15 16.28 -7.87
N PRO A 27 8.28 16.11 -8.56
CA PRO A 27 8.35 15.34 -9.80
C PRO A 27 7.88 13.89 -9.61
N GLU A 28 8.18 13.27 -8.47
CA GLU A 28 7.76 11.90 -8.16
C GLU A 28 6.23 11.77 -7.99
N VAL A 29 5.59 12.80 -7.42
CA VAL A 29 4.13 12.84 -7.24
C VAL A 29 3.45 13.09 -8.59
N ARG A 30 4.07 13.89 -9.45
CA ARG A 30 3.58 14.13 -10.82
C ARG A 30 3.60 12.85 -11.63
N GLU A 31 4.69 12.09 -11.60
CA GLU A 31 4.82 10.81 -12.29
C GLU A 31 3.75 9.80 -11.84
N LEU A 32 3.54 9.68 -10.54
CA LEU A 32 2.47 8.85 -9.99
C LEU A 32 1.08 9.31 -10.46
N ALA A 33 0.81 10.61 -10.39
CA ALA A 33 -0.46 11.19 -10.79
C ALA A 33 -0.72 11.09 -12.30
N THR A 34 0.33 11.02 -13.13
CA THR A 34 0.20 10.70 -14.56
C THR A 34 -0.06 9.22 -14.82
N ALA A 35 0.55 8.31 -14.06
CA ALA A 35 0.41 6.86 -14.28
C ALA A 35 -0.95 6.31 -13.83
N LEU A 36 -1.51 6.85 -12.74
CA LEU A 36 -2.78 6.38 -12.17
C LEU A 36 -3.96 6.43 -13.17
N PRO A 37 -4.21 7.53 -13.91
CA PRO A 37 -5.26 7.61 -14.92
C PRO A 37 -5.20 6.49 -15.97
N HIS A 38 -4.01 6.19 -16.48
CA HIS A 38 -3.83 5.13 -17.47
C HIS A 38 -4.19 3.75 -16.90
N LEU A 39 -3.80 3.50 -15.65
CA LEU A 39 -4.15 2.26 -14.96
C LEU A 39 -5.65 2.13 -14.71
N LEU A 40 -6.33 3.23 -14.37
CA LEU A 40 -7.79 3.25 -14.23
C LEU A 40 -8.50 2.97 -15.56
N LYS A 41 -8.03 3.56 -16.66
CA LYS A 41 -8.55 3.29 -18.01
C LYS A 41 -8.39 1.81 -18.37
N GLY A 42 -7.22 1.21 -18.13
CA GLY A 42 -6.97 -0.22 -18.35
C GLY A 42 -7.90 -1.15 -17.55
N SER A 43 -8.39 -0.69 -16.39
CA SER A 43 -9.37 -1.45 -15.59
C SER A 43 -10.80 -1.45 -16.16
N GLY A 44 -11.09 -0.62 -17.18
CA GLY A 44 -12.41 -0.43 -17.78
C GLY A 44 -13.45 0.23 -16.86
N LYS A 45 -13.03 0.89 -15.78
CA LYS A 45 -13.94 1.49 -14.77
C LYS A 45 -13.83 3.01 -14.73
N SER A 46 -14.97 3.67 -14.53
CA SER A 46 -14.99 5.10 -14.16
C SER A 46 -14.54 5.32 -12.72
N GLN A 47 -14.10 6.55 -12.39
CA GLN A 47 -13.78 6.94 -11.01
C GLN A 47 -14.93 6.64 -10.02
N ARG A 48 -16.18 6.87 -10.45
CA ARG A 48 -17.38 6.62 -9.61
C ARG A 48 -17.60 5.13 -9.36
N GLN A 49 -17.50 4.29 -10.40
CA GLN A 49 -17.61 2.84 -10.23
C GLN A 49 -16.49 2.28 -9.36
N PHE A 50 -15.27 2.79 -9.54
CA PHE A 50 -14.12 2.40 -8.72
C PHE A 50 -14.31 2.79 -7.25
N ALA A 51 -14.75 4.02 -6.99
CA ALA A 51 -15.07 4.52 -5.65
C ALA A 51 -16.11 3.64 -4.94
N VAL A 52 -17.19 3.27 -5.62
CA VAL A 52 -18.23 2.38 -5.08
C VAL A 52 -17.66 1.00 -4.75
N TYR A 53 -16.90 0.41 -5.67
CA TYR A 53 -16.37 -0.95 -5.50
C TYR A 53 -15.34 -1.05 -4.37
N TYR A 54 -14.46 -0.05 -4.24
CA TYR A 54 -13.39 0.00 -3.24
C TYR A 54 -13.74 0.83 -2.00
N ARG A 55 -15.04 1.11 -1.77
CA ARG A 55 -15.56 1.84 -0.60
C ARG A 55 -14.81 3.13 -0.28
N THR A 56 -14.37 3.84 -1.32
CA THR A 56 -13.63 5.10 -1.22
C THR A 56 -14.53 6.24 -1.70
N SER A 57 -14.36 7.46 -1.19
CA SER A 57 -15.12 8.61 -1.69
C SER A 57 -14.59 9.11 -3.05
N VAL A 58 -15.50 9.49 -3.95
CA VAL A 58 -15.16 10.03 -5.29
C VAL A 58 -14.26 11.27 -5.19
N SER A 59 -14.39 12.06 -4.12
CA SER A 59 -13.50 13.21 -3.85
C SER A 59 -12.08 12.79 -3.50
N SER A 60 -11.90 11.72 -2.72
CA SER A 60 -10.56 11.19 -2.41
C SER A 60 -9.91 10.61 -3.67
N VAL A 61 -10.69 9.88 -4.47
CA VAL A 61 -10.27 9.36 -5.77
C VAL A 61 -9.76 10.51 -6.64
N SER A 62 -10.58 11.55 -6.87
CA SER A 62 -10.17 12.73 -7.65
C SER A 62 -8.88 13.39 -7.14
N ARG A 63 -8.73 13.56 -5.82
CA ARG A 63 -7.52 14.12 -5.21
C ARG A 63 -6.27 13.26 -5.40
N TYR A 64 -6.43 11.94 -5.44
CA TYR A 64 -5.33 11.01 -5.73
C TYR A 64 -4.85 11.16 -7.17
N PHE A 65 -5.78 11.29 -8.12
CA PHE A 65 -5.44 11.49 -9.53
C PHE A 65 -4.91 12.91 -9.84
N SER A 66 -5.27 13.92 -9.05
CA SER A 66 -4.74 15.29 -9.22
C SER A 66 -3.42 15.55 -8.48
N GLY A 67 -2.92 14.58 -7.72
CA GLY A 67 -1.71 14.73 -6.90
C GLY A 67 -1.90 15.60 -5.65
N GLU A 68 -3.14 15.99 -5.32
CA GLU A 68 -3.47 16.76 -4.11
C GLU A 68 -3.35 15.90 -2.83
N ARG A 69 -3.37 14.57 -2.96
CA ARG A 69 -3.21 13.63 -1.84
C ARG A 69 -2.45 12.39 -2.28
N ILE A 70 -1.64 11.83 -1.38
CA ILE A 70 -0.98 10.53 -1.60
C ILE A 70 -2.03 9.41 -1.42
N PRO A 71 -2.17 8.49 -2.39
CA PRO A 71 -3.11 7.37 -2.30
C PRO A 71 -2.74 6.40 -1.17
N GLU A 72 -3.74 5.85 -0.49
CA GLU A 72 -3.52 4.77 0.47
C GLU A 72 -3.20 3.45 -0.23
N LYS A 73 -2.37 2.60 0.41
CA LYS A 73 -1.92 1.32 -0.19
C LYS A 73 -3.09 0.45 -0.67
N HIS A 74 -4.16 0.32 0.11
CA HIS A 74 -5.30 -0.53 -0.23
C HIS A 74 -6.02 -0.08 -1.52
N PHE A 75 -6.01 1.23 -1.80
CA PHE A 75 -6.58 1.79 -3.03
C PHE A 75 -5.73 1.38 -4.24
N LEU A 76 -4.40 1.47 -4.13
CA LEU A 76 -3.46 1.06 -5.16
C LEU A 76 -3.54 -0.45 -5.43
N ASP A 77 -3.58 -1.27 -4.37
CA ASP A 77 -3.76 -2.72 -4.48
C ASP A 77 -5.07 -3.06 -5.23
N GLY A 78 -6.14 -2.33 -4.91
CA GLY A 78 -7.42 -2.46 -5.59
C GLY A 78 -7.34 -2.09 -7.08
N LEU A 79 -6.66 -0.99 -7.39
CA LEU A 79 -6.53 -0.49 -8.76
C LEU A 79 -5.75 -1.47 -9.61
N MET A 80 -4.61 -1.95 -9.11
CA MET A 80 -3.78 -2.97 -9.75
C MET A 80 -4.57 -4.26 -9.99
N LYS A 81 -5.24 -4.80 -8.96
CA LYS A 81 -6.09 -5.99 -9.10
C LYS A 81 -7.15 -5.82 -10.19
N SER A 82 -7.74 -4.63 -10.28
CA SER A 82 -8.79 -4.36 -11.27
C SER A 82 -8.27 -4.28 -12.70
N ALA A 83 -7.07 -3.73 -12.90
CA ALA A 83 -6.42 -3.65 -14.21
C ALA A 83 -5.91 -5.02 -14.66
N CYS A 84 -5.19 -5.74 -13.79
CA CYS A 84 -4.74 -7.11 -14.06
C CYS A 84 -5.92 -8.04 -14.41
N LYS A 85 -7.03 -7.96 -13.66
CA LYS A 85 -8.26 -8.71 -13.97
C LYS A 85 -8.85 -8.36 -15.34
N ALA A 86 -8.80 -7.09 -15.76
CA ALA A 86 -9.30 -6.66 -17.07
C ALA A 86 -8.43 -7.18 -18.22
N HIS A 87 -7.10 -7.28 -17.99
CA HIS A 87 -6.14 -7.78 -18.97
C HIS A 87 -5.88 -9.29 -18.89
N GLY A 88 -6.55 -10.02 -17.99
CA GLY A 88 -6.35 -11.46 -17.81
C GLY A 88 -4.98 -11.84 -17.24
N THR A 89 -4.29 -10.89 -16.60
CA THR A 89 -2.98 -11.10 -15.97
C THR A 89 -3.11 -11.19 -14.46
N GLU A 90 -2.15 -11.82 -13.81
CA GLU A 90 -2.03 -11.79 -12.34
C GLU A 90 -1.24 -10.56 -11.90
N VAL A 91 -1.51 -10.07 -10.69
CA VAL A 91 -0.72 -8.97 -10.11
C VAL A 91 0.66 -9.51 -9.78
N PRO A 92 1.76 -8.94 -10.31
CA PRO A 92 3.13 -9.37 -10.00
C PRO A 92 3.38 -9.41 -8.50
N ALA A 93 4.13 -10.41 -8.02
CA ALA A 93 4.40 -10.62 -6.59
C ALA A 93 5.00 -9.36 -5.92
N ASP A 94 5.90 -8.66 -6.61
CA ASP A 94 6.56 -7.44 -6.15
C ASP A 94 5.56 -6.30 -5.88
N LEU A 95 4.43 -6.28 -6.61
CA LEU A 95 3.38 -5.28 -6.48
C LEU A 95 2.28 -5.69 -5.48
N GLN A 96 2.30 -6.93 -4.96
CA GLN A 96 1.35 -7.38 -3.93
C GLN A 96 1.65 -6.79 -2.53
N GLY A 97 2.70 -5.97 -2.41
CA GLY A 97 3.08 -5.34 -1.14
C GLY A 97 3.74 -6.30 -0.15
N ARG A 98 4.30 -7.40 -0.64
CA ARG A 98 5.30 -8.18 0.08
C ARG A 98 6.62 -7.41 0.02
N GLY A 99 6.70 -6.30 0.74
CA GLY A 99 8.00 -5.74 1.08
C GLY A 99 8.67 -6.78 1.98
N GLU A 100 9.41 -7.71 1.40
CA GLU A 100 10.26 -8.63 2.14
C GLU A 100 11.35 -7.76 2.77
N LEU A 101 11.08 -7.28 3.98
CA LEU A 101 12.10 -6.72 4.85
C LEU A 101 12.96 -7.89 5.30
N GLU A 102 13.98 -8.20 4.52
CA GLU A 102 15.07 -9.07 4.94
C GLU A 102 15.77 -8.41 6.13
N SER A 103 15.30 -8.71 7.33
CA SER A 103 15.93 -8.30 8.57
C SER A 103 16.47 -9.54 9.26
N ALA A 104 17.78 -9.71 9.19
CA ALA A 104 18.48 -10.70 9.98
C ALA A 104 18.86 -10.08 11.33
N PHE A 105 18.87 -10.91 12.37
CA PHE A 105 19.57 -10.56 13.60
C PHE A 105 21.04 -10.32 13.25
N ASP A 106 21.52 -9.09 13.40
CA ASP A 106 22.89 -8.72 13.03
C ASP A 106 23.88 -9.20 14.11
N HIS A 107 23.81 -8.64 15.32
CA HIS A 107 24.65 -9.07 16.43
C HIS A 107 24.13 -8.57 17.79
N TYR A 108 24.61 -9.18 18.88
CA TYR A 108 24.47 -8.63 20.22
C TYR A 108 25.54 -7.56 20.45
N ALA A 109 25.13 -6.36 20.82
CA ALA A 109 26.02 -5.34 21.35
C ALA A 109 26.06 -5.41 22.89
N PRO A 110 27.23 -5.22 23.52
CA PRO A 110 27.31 -5.09 24.98
C PRO A 110 26.41 -3.95 25.46
N ALA A 111 25.61 -4.20 26.48
CA ALA A 111 24.81 -3.14 27.09
C ALA A 111 25.74 -2.01 27.60
N PRO A 112 25.39 -0.73 27.39
CA PRO A 112 26.19 0.38 27.89
C PRO A 112 26.40 0.24 29.40
N ARG A 113 27.65 0.44 29.86
CA ARG A 113 27.93 0.47 31.30
C ARG A 113 27.32 1.75 31.87
N GLY A 114 26.32 1.61 32.74
CA GLY A 114 25.58 2.75 33.29
C GLY A 114 24.33 2.29 34.05
N THR A 115 23.47 3.24 34.43
CA THR A 115 22.18 2.94 35.05
C THR A 115 21.32 2.15 34.07
N CYS A 116 20.86 0.97 34.51
CA CYS A 116 19.89 0.19 33.74
C CYS A 116 18.66 1.06 33.49
N PRO A 117 18.16 1.18 32.25
CA PRO A 117 16.97 1.96 31.97
C PRO A 117 15.78 1.39 32.76
N GLU A 118 15.28 2.17 33.71
CA GLU A 118 14.15 1.77 34.53
C GLU A 118 12.85 2.02 33.76
N ARG A 119 12.40 1.01 33.01
CA ARG A 119 11.06 1.01 32.42
C ARG A 119 10.12 0.28 33.36
N ARG A 120 9.11 0.97 33.90
CA ARG A 120 8.05 0.32 34.69
C ARG A 120 7.44 -0.83 33.89
N ARG A 121 7.49 -2.04 34.44
CA ARG A 121 6.79 -3.20 33.90
C ARG A 121 5.30 -2.88 33.84
N THR A 122 4.75 -2.93 32.63
CA THR A 122 3.31 -2.78 32.36
C THR A 122 2.62 -4.14 32.28
N ASP A 123 3.41 -5.22 32.25
CA ASP A 123 2.98 -6.59 32.11
C ASP A 123 2.92 -7.31 33.46
N LEU A 124 2.29 -8.50 33.45
CA LEU A 124 2.35 -9.40 34.60
C LEU A 124 3.79 -9.80 34.84
N ASN A 125 4.28 -9.52 36.04
CA ASN A 125 5.67 -9.74 36.39
C ASN A 125 5.91 -11.21 36.82
N PRO A 126 6.50 -12.09 35.97
CA PRO A 126 6.84 -13.47 36.34
C PRO A 126 7.83 -13.56 37.50
N LEU A 127 8.54 -12.48 37.85
CA LEU A 127 9.42 -12.46 39.02
C LEU A 127 8.61 -12.45 40.33
N ASN A 128 7.34 -12.02 40.32
CA ASN A 128 6.40 -12.24 41.41
C ASN A 128 5.43 -13.38 41.06
N ARG A 129 5.90 -14.61 41.28
CA ARG A 129 5.19 -15.84 40.89
C ARG A 129 3.76 -15.91 41.40
N LYS A 130 3.50 -15.51 42.66
CA LYS A 130 2.17 -15.62 43.27
C LYS A 130 1.15 -14.73 42.56
N GLU A 131 1.53 -13.48 42.29
CA GLU A 131 0.69 -12.51 41.61
C GLU A 131 0.52 -12.84 40.12
N TYR A 132 1.60 -13.27 39.47
CA TYR A 132 1.58 -13.70 38.07
C TYR A 132 0.59 -14.85 37.86
N LEU A 133 0.65 -15.89 38.70
CA LEU A 133 -0.23 -17.05 38.57
C LEU A 133 -1.69 -16.71 38.87
N LEU A 134 -1.98 -15.85 39.86
CA LEU A 134 -3.34 -15.41 40.15
C LEU A 134 -3.98 -14.66 38.97
N ASN A 135 -3.21 -13.78 38.32
CA ASN A 135 -3.72 -13.00 37.19
C ASN A 135 -3.78 -13.82 35.90
N LEU A 136 -2.90 -14.83 35.74
CA LEU A 136 -2.94 -15.76 34.60
C LEU A 136 -4.15 -16.71 34.68
N THR A 137 -4.44 -17.29 35.85
CA THR A 137 -5.59 -18.20 36.03
C THR A 137 -6.92 -17.50 35.83
N ARG A 138 -7.05 -16.23 36.25
CA ARG A 138 -8.23 -15.39 35.98
C ARG A 138 -8.49 -15.13 34.50
N ARG A 139 -7.48 -15.30 33.63
CA ARG A 139 -7.58 -15.00 32.20
C ARG A 139 -7.79 -16.26 31.33
N VAL A 140 -7.40 -17.44 31.83
CA VAL A 140 -7.51 -18.73 31.10
C VAL A 140 -8.82 -19.48 31.45
N GLY A 141 -9.54 -19.06 32.50
CA GLY A 141 -10.82 -19.64 32.92
C GLY A 141 -12.08 -18.90 32.44
N GLY A 142 -11.99 -18.12 31.37
CA GLY A 142 -13.12 -17.44 30.72
C GLY A 142 -13.48 -18.10 29.39
#